data_AF-A0A2D5A8C3-F1
#
_entry.id   AF-A0A2D5A8C3-F1
#
_cell.length_a   1.000
_cell.length_b   1.000
_cell.length_c   1.000
_cell.angle_alpha   90.00
_cell.angle_beta   90.00
_cell.angle_gamma   90.00
#
_symmetry.space_group_name_H-M   'P 1'
#
loop_
_entity.id
_entity.type
_entity.pdbx_description
1 polymer ?
#
loop_
_entity_poly.entity_id
_entity_poly.type
_entity_poly.pdbx_seq_one_letter_code
_entity_poly.pdbx_strand_id
1 'polypeptide(L)'
;MTTKKISGKSKKKTSGRRGASTTNVVVLGGGLIGSVIAADLAASRGMRVTVADANADSLKSCARRATRSIETVEADLADAGEIAKAIGNADLVVGALPSGLGMNALETVIDVGRHYVDISFMSEENLHLADRAKKKRLSVVVDIGVAPGMSNMLCGYGARKLDRCDRLEILVGGLPRHRHWPWEYKASWSPGDVLEEYVRPVRVVEKGEIVWKEALAEPELVDFEGVGTLETFLTDGLRSLADT
;
A
#
# COMPACT_ATOMS: atom_id res chain seq x y z
N MET A 1 65.79 36.16 17.99
CA MET A 1 64.31 36.19 17.91
C MET A 1 63.85 35.04 17.04
N THR A 2 63.00 34.20 17.60
CA THR A 2 62.75 32.81 17.22
C THR A 2 61.69 32.70 16.11
N THR A 3 62.02 32.07 14.99
CA THR A 3 61.08 31.75 13.91
C THR A 3 60.23 30.52 14.28
N LYS A 4 58.93 30.73 14.50
CA LYS A 4 57.94 29.67 14.75
C LYS A 4 57.52 29.01 13.43
N LYS A 5 57.68 27.68 13.36
CA LYS A 5 56.97 26.77 12.47
C LYS A 5 55.46 26.83 12.75
N ILE A 6 54.63 26.92 11.71
CA ILE A 6 53.21 26.57 11.79
C ILE A 6 52.98 25.38 10.86
N SER A 7 52.80 24.23 11.50
CA SER A 7 52.27 22.99 10.93
C SER A 7 50.74 23.02 10.91
N GLY A 8 50.12 22.37 9.92
CA GLY A 8 48.76 21.86 10.07
C GLY A 8 47.88 21.94 8.83
N LYS A 9 48.14 21.09 7.82
CA LYS A 9 47.11 20.77 6.81
C LYS A 9 46.09 19.82 7.45
N SER A 10 44.91 20.33 7.74
CA SER A 10 43.74 19.54 8.16
C SER A 10 43.29 18.63 7.01
N LYS A 11 43.38 17.32 7.21
CA LYS A 11 42.80 16.31 6.30
C LYS A 11 41.28 16.37 6.45
N LYS A 12 40.59 16.92 5.44
CA LYS A 12 39.14 16.73 5.26
C LYS A 12 38.87 15.21 5.19
N LYS A 13 38.20 14.68 6.22
CA LYS A 13 37.56 13.34 6.16
C LYS A 13 36.48 13.41 5.08
N THR A 14 36.78 12.88 3.91
CA THR A 14 35.77 12.54 2.91
C THR A 14 34.88 11.47 3.52
N SER A 15 33.60 11.80 3.74
CA SER A 15 32.57 10.86 4.15
C SER A 15 32.52 9.72 3.12
N GLY A 16 32.97 8.53 3.53
CA GLY A 16 32.87 7.34 2.71
C GLY A 16 31.41 7.12 2.32
N ARG A 17 31.16 6.88 1.02
CA ARG A 17 29.94 6.24 0.54
C ARG A 17 29.74 4.98 1.40
N ARG A 18 28.65 4.92 2.18
CA ARG A 18 28.20 3.66 2.77
C ARG A 18 28.13 2.66 1.62
N GLY A 19 28.86 1.55 1.70
CA GLY A 19 28.66 0.43 0.78
C GLY A 19 27.18 0.12 0.72
N ALA A 20 26.65 -0.22 -0.46
CA ALA A 20 25.21 -0.41 -0.65
C ALA A 20 24.70 -1.45 0.36
N SER A 21 24.05 -0.99 1.43
CA SER A 21 23.49 -1.85 2.45
C SER A 21 22.28 -2.53 1.85
N THR A 22 22.28 -3.86 1.85
CA THR A 22 21.14 -4.64 1.40
C THR A 22 19.99 -4.47 2.39
N THR A 23 18.83 -4.05 1.90
CA THR A 23 17.57 -3.93 2.65
C THR A 23 16.85 -5.28 2.69
N ASN A 24 16.49 -5.75 3.88
CA ASN A 24 15.60 -6.89 4.06
C ASN A 24 14.14 -6.43 3.98
N VAL A 25 13.40 -6.98 3.03
CA VAL A 25 11.98 -6.66 2.82
C VAL A 25 11.15 -7.91 3.05
N VAL A 26 10.11 -7.80 3.89
CA VAL A 26 9.13 -8.88 4.08
C VAL A 26 7.80 -8.45 3.48
N VAL A 27 7.28 -9.20 2.53
CA VAL A 27 5.94 -9.01 1.96
C VAL A 27 4.96 -9.92 2.70
N LEU A 28 3.98 -9.34 3.39
CA LEU A 28 2.88 -10.06 4.03
C LEU A 28 1.75 -10.22 3.01
N GLY A 29 1.49 -11.45 2.61
CA GLY A 29 0.55 -11.81 1.55
C GLY A 29 1.26 -12.17 0.23
N GLY A 30 1.18 -13.44 -0.14
CA GLY A 30 1.71 -14.04 -1.37
C GLY A 30 0.66 -14.20 -2.48
N GLY A 31 -0.49 -13.55 -2.35
CA GLY A 31 -1.57 -13.56 -3.33
C GLY A 31 -1.21 -12.88 -4.66
N LEU A 32 -2.21 -12.64 -5.51
CA LEU A 32 -1.99 -12.13 -6.87
C LEU A 32 -1.16 -10.85 -6.93
N ILE A 33 -1.45 -9.87 -6.07
CA ILE A 33 -0.74 -8.58 -6.05
C ILE A 33 0.57 -8.68 -5.26
N GLY A 34 0.56 -9.26 -4.07
CA GLY A 34 1.76 -9.42 -3.23
C GLY A 34 2.88 -10.18 -3.94
N SER A 35 2.54 -11.19 -4.75
CA SER A 35 3.52 -11.92 -5.58
C SER A 35 4.13 -11.07 -6.71
N VAL A 36 3.40 -10.09 -7.26
CA VAL A 36 3.94 -9.13 -8.24
C VAL A 36 4.87 -8.13 -7.54
N ILE A 37 4.45 -7.61 -6.39
CA ILE A 37 5.27 -6.73 -5.54
C ILE A 37 6.60 -7.42 -5.18
N ALA A 38 6.54 -8.66 -4.69
CA ALA A 38 7.72 -9.42 -4.30
C ALA A 38 8.70 -9.62 -5.48
N ALA A 39 8.17 -9.94 -6.66
CA ALA A 39 8.99 -10.14 -7.86
C ALA A 39 9.67 -8.84 -8.32
N ASP A 40 8.97 -7.71 -8.29
CA ASP A 40 9.51 -6.40 -8.67
C ASP A 40 10.60 -5.92 -7.68
N LEU A 41 10.33 -6.04 -6.38
CA LEU A 41 11.31 -5.73 -5.33
C LEU A 41 12.55 -6.63 -5.43
N ALA A 42 12.37 -7.93 -5.71
CA ALA A 42 13.49 -8.85 -5.86
C ALA A 42 14.36 -8.53 -7.08
N ALA A 43 13.77 -8.00 -8.15
CA ALA A 43 14.51 -7.55 -9.33
C ALA A 43 15.36 -6.30 -9.06
N SER A 44 14.97 -5.50 -8.05
CA SER A 44 15.70 -4.30 -7.64
C SER A 44 17.05 -4.62 -6.98
N ARG A 45 18.04 -3.73 -7.17
CA ARG A 45 19.37 -3.91 -6.57
C ARG A 45 19.33 -3.57 -5.08
N GLY A 46 20.00 -4.39 -4.27
CA GLY A 46 20.14 -4.14 -2.84
C GLY A 46 18.91 -4.51 -2.02
N MET A 47 18.01 -5.34 -2.54
CA MET A 47 16.88 -5.89 -1.79
C MET A 47 17.02 -7.40 -1.62
N ARG A 48 16.76 -7.89 -0.41
CA ARG A 48 16.49 -9.30 -0.11
C ARG A 48 15.02 -9.41 0.28
N VAL A 49 14.27 -10.23 -0.44
CA VAL A 49 12.81 -10.30 -0.29
C VAL A 49 12.43 -11.65 0.29
N THR A 50 11.62 -11.61 1.35
CA THR A 50 10.93 -12.75 1.93
C THR A 50 9.42 -12.55 1.76
N VAL A 51 8.69 -13.58 1.35
CA VAL A 51 7.22 -13.55 1.31
C VAL A 51 6.67 -14.43 2.42
N ALA A 52 5.75 -13.88 3.23
CA ALA A 52 5.01 -14.61 4.24
C ALA A 52 3.55 -14.79 3.79
N ASP A 53 3.04 -16.01 3.87
CA ASP A 53 1.65 -16.35 3.56
C ASP A 53 1.27 -17.68 4.23
N ALA A 54 -0.01 -17.87 4.58
CA ALA A 54 -0.48 -19.13 5.17
C ALA A 54 -0.62 -20.25 4.11
N ASN A 55 -0.71 -19.91 2.83
CA ASN A 55 -0.93 -20.83 1.74
C ASN A 55 0.38 -21.18 1.01
N ALA A 56 0.81 -22.43 1.16
CA ALA A 56 2.03 -22.95 0.53
C ALA A 56 2.03 -22.84 -1.01
N ASP A 57 0.89 -22.89 -1.68
CA ASP A 57 0.82 -22.75 -3.15
C ASP A 57 0.97 -21.29 -3.59
N SER A 58 0.48 -20.33 -2.80
CA SER A 58 0.77 -18.91 -2.98
C SER A 58 2.28 -18.66 -2.90
N LEU A 59 2.96 -19.23 -1.89
CA LEU A 59 4.41 -19.13 -1.71
C LEU A 59 5.18 -19.72 -2.90
N LYS A 60 4.82 -20.92 -3.36
CA LYS A 60 5.41 -21.53 -4.58
C LYS A 60 5.20 -20.66 -5.82
N SER A 61 4.02 -20.05 -5.95
CA SER A 61 3.70 -19.15 -7.06
C SER A 61 4.57 -17.89 -7.04
N CYS A 62 4.81 -17.32 -5.85
CA CYS A 62 5.72 -16.19 -5.68
C CYS A 62 7.14 -16.55 -6.14
N ALA A 63 7.67 -17.68 -5.65
CA ALA A 63 9.03 -18.12 -5.98
C ALA A 63 9.20 -18.36 -7.49
N ARG A 64 8.17 -18.87 -8.17
CA ARG A 64 8.16 -19.07 -9.62
C ARG A 64 8.07 -17.78 -10.44
N ARG A 65 7.36 -16.76 -9.93
CA ARG A 65 7.17 -15.48 -10.64
C ARG A 65 8.44 -14.63 -10.61
N ALA A 66 9.20 -14.67 -9.53
CA ALA A 66 10.38 -13.83 -9.37
C ALA A 66 11.52 -14.25 -10.31
N THR A 67 12.19 -13.26 -10.90
CA THR A 67 13.38 -13.49 -11.75
C THR A 67 14.66 -13.67 -10.93
N ARG A 68 14.61 -13.32 -9.64
CA ARG A 68 15.67 -13.54 -8.66
C ARG A 68 15.11 -14.34 -7.49
N SER A 69 16.00 -14.99 -6.76
CA SER A 69 15.63 -15.76 -5.58
C SER A 69 14.94 -14.86 -4.55
N ILE A 70 13.78 -15.31 -4.10
CA ILE A 70 13.07 -14.80 -2.92
C ILE A 70 13.00 -15.92 -1.90
N GLU A 71 12.98 -15.55 -0.62
CA GLU A 71 12.68 -16.46 0.47
C GLU A 71 11.18 -16.54 0.69
N THR A 72 10.70 -17.65 1.24
CA THR A 72 9.29 -17.83 1.58
C THR A 72 9.16 -18.40 2.97
N VAL A 73 8.19 -17.90 3.72
CA VAL A 73 7.87 -18.34 5.08
C VAL A 73 6.38 -18.64 5.14
N GLU A 74 6.01 -19.83 5.62
CA GLU A 74 4.62 -20.13 5.94
C GLU A 74 4.29 -19.50 7.29
N ALA A 75 3.26 -18.66 7.34
CA ALA A 75 2.83 -17.97 8.56
C ALA A 75 1.33 -17.64 8.49
N ASP A 76 0.61 -17.87 9.59
CA ASP A 76 -0.75 -17.39 9.76
C ASP A 76 -0.72 -15.88 10.02
N LEU A 77 -1.15 -15.10 9.02
CA LEU A 77 -1.17 -13.65 9.07
C LEU A 77 -2.37 -13.09 9.86
N ALA A 78 -3.23 -13.94 10.42
CA ALA A 78 -4.17 -13.57 11.47
C ALA A 78 -3.52 -13.56 12.86
N ASP A 79 -2.40 -14.27 13.05
CA ASP A 79 -1.68 -14.35 14.34
C ASP A 79 -0.56 -13.30 14.41
N ALA A 80 -0.71 -12.35 15.35
CA ALA A 80 0.27 -11.29 15.57
C ALA A 80 1.67 -11.83 15.97
N GLY A 81 1.73 -12.96 16.67
CA GLY A 81 2.98 -13.62 17.05
C GLY A 81 3.71 -14.23 15.86
N GLU A 82 2.99 -14.82 14.91
CA GLU A 82 3.57 -15.33 13.66
C GLU A 82 4.03 -14.19 12.74
N ILE A 83 3.23 -13.12 12.60
CA ILE A 83 3.68 -11.90 11.90
C ILE A 83 4.97 -11.38 12.53
N ALA A 84 5.01 -11.23 13.87
CA ALA A 84 6.18 -10.72 14.57
C ALA A 84 7.45 -11.55 14.35
N LYS A 85 7.31 -12.89 14.32
CA LYS A 85 8.41 -13.81 13.98
C LYS A 85 8.87 -13.61 12.53
N ALA A 86 7.93 -13.54 11.58
CA ALA A 86 8.24 -13.41 10.17
C ALA A 86 8.97 -12.10 9.83
N ILE A 87 8.61 -11.00 10.49
CA ILE A 87 9.20 -9.67 10.23
C ILE A 87 10.41 -9.34 11.13
N GLY A 88 10.86 -10.26 11.98
CA GLY A 88 11.84 -10.00 13.03
C GLY A 88 13.17 -9.40 12.55
N ASN A 89 13.60 -9.75 11.33
CA ASN A 89 14.84 -9.23 10.71
C ASN A 89 14.59 -8.28 9.53
N ALA A 90 13.34 -7.83 9.35
CA ALA A 90 12.96 -6.92 8.29
C ALA A 90 13.49 -5.50 8.56
N ASP A 91 13.91 -4.81 7.50
CA ASP A 91 14.09 -3.35 7.51
C ASP A 91 12.80 -2.66 7.06
N LEU A 92 12.08 -3.27 6.12
CA LEU A 92 10.81 -2.82 5.57
C LEU A 92 9.83 -4.00 5.51
N VAL A 93 8.58 -3.75 5.88
CA VAL A 93 7.47 -4.66 5.69
C VAL A 93 6.51 -4.07 4.65
N VAL A 94 6.01 -4.90 3.74
CA VAL A 94 5.02 -4.53 2.73
C VAL A 94 3.76 -5.34 2.96
N GLY A 95 2.63 -4.69 3.21
CA GLY A 95 1.34 -5.39 3.34
C GLY A 95 0.58 -5.45 2.02
N ALA A 96 0.13 -6.66 1.67
CA ALA A 96 -0.72 -6.95 0.53
C ALA A 96 -1.75 -8.02 0.93
N LEU A 97 -2.56 -7.67 1.92
CA LEU A 97 -3.44 -8.57 2.66
C LEU A 97 -4.91 -8.33 2.28
N PRO A 98 -5.78 -9.35 2.47
CA PRO A 98 -7.22 -9.15 2.53
C PRO A 98 -7.60 -8.13 3.62
N SER A 99 -8.71 -7.42 3.41
CA SER A 99 -9.12 -6.30 4.25
C SER A 99 -9.15 -6.61 5.76
N GLY A 100 -9.70 -7.77 6.13
CA GLY A 100 -9.84 -8.20 7.52
C GLY A 100 -8.53 -8.48 8.27
N LEU A 101 -7.38 -8.51 7.59
CA LEU A 101 -6.07 -8.74 8.22
C LEU A 101 -5.21 -7.46 8.31
N GLY A 102 -5.57 -6.41 7.57
CA GLY A 102 -4.73 -5.21 7.40
C GLY A 102 -4.42 -4.48 8.71
N MET A 103 -5.44 -4.24 9.56
CA MET A 103 -5.27 -3.49 10.80
C MET A 103 -4.37 -4.25 11.79
N ASN A 104 -4.62 -5.54 12.01
CA ASN A 104 -3.79 -6.37 12.89
C ASN A 104 -2.31 -6.40 12.44
N ALA A 105 -2.07 -6.52 11.13
CA ALA A 105 -0.73 -6.46 10.57
C ALA A 105 -0.07 -5.09 10.81
N LEU A 106 -0.77 -3.99 10.53
CA LEU A 106 -0.29 -2.62 10.77
C LEU A 106 0.11 -2.41 12.23
N GLU A 107 -0.75 -2.80 13.18
CA GLU A 107 -0.48 -2.67 14.61
C GLU A 107 0.75 -3.48 15.01
N THR A 108 0.80 -4.75 14.60
CA THR A 108 1.90 -5.66 14.91
C THR A 108 3.23 -5.15 14.37
N VAL A 109 3.25 -4.66 13.13
CA VAL A 109 4.47 -4.13 12.48
C VAL A 109 4.99 -2.89 13.22
N ILE A 110 4.09 -1.98 13.62
CA ILE A 110 4.45 -0.82 14.45
C ILE A 110 4.97 -1.27 15.82
N ASP A 111 4.36 -2.30 16.42
CA ASP A 111 4.75 -2.81 17.74
C ASP A 111 6.10 -3.51 17.73
N VAL A 112 6.43 -4.26 16.68
CA VAL A 112 7.77 -4.81 16.46
C VAL A 112 8.79 -3.72 16.09
N GLY A 113 8.32 -2.60 15.54
CA GLY A 113 9.15 -1.43 15.26
C GLY A 113 9.78 -1.46 13.87
N ARG A 114 9.03 -1.86 12.85
CA ARG A 114 9.50 -1.91 11.45
C ARG A 114 8.85 -0.83 10.58
N HIS A 115 9.56 -0.42 9.54
CA HIS A 115 8.97 0.43 8.51
C HIS A 115 7.88 -0.34 7.76
N TYR A 116 6.84 0.36 7.33
CA TYR A 116 5.68 -0.29 6.72
C TYR A 116 5.15 0.49 5.53
N VAL A 117 4.78 -0.23 4.48
CA VAL A 117 4.02 0.30 3.36
C VAL A 117 2.91 -0.69 3.02
N ASP A 118 1.70 -0.22 2.75
CA ASP A 118 0.54 -1.11 2.66
C ASP A 118 -0.48 -0.67 1.60
N ILE A 119 -1.00 -1.66 0.88
CA ILE A 119 -2.05 -1.50 -0.13
C ILE A 119 -3.37 -2.15 0.28
N SER A 120 -3.44 -2.70 1.48
CA SER A 120 -4.59 -3.44 1.99
C SER A 120 -5.67 -2.43 2.40
N PHE A 121 -6.91 -2.67 2.01
CA PHE A 121 -8.01 -1.86 2.52
C PHE A 121 -8.21 -2.15 4.00
N MET A 122 -8.22 -1.14 4.86
CA MET A 122 -8.67 -1.28 6.24
C MET A 122 -10.01 -0.58 6.35
N SER A 123 -10.97 -1.10 7.12
CA SER A 123 -12.27 -0.42 7.32
C SER A 123 -12.20 0.58 8.48
N GLU A 124 -11.33 0.29 9.43
CA GLU A 124 -11.13 1.00 10.68
C GLU A 124 -10.25 2.23 10.50
N GLU A 125 -10.43 3.23 11.36
CA GLU A 125 -9.58 4.42 11.38
C GLU A 125 -8.16 4.07 11.83
N ASN A 126 -7.16 4.34 10.99
CA ASN A 126 -5.76 3.96 11.26
C ASN A 126 -4.86 5.14 11.65
N LEU A 127 -5.32 6.39 11.46
CA LEU A 127 -4.52 7.59 11.73
C LEU A 127 -4.18 7.78 13.22
N HIS A 128 -4.98 7.20 14.13
CA HIS A 128 -4.69 7.20 15.56
C HIS A 128 -3.35 6.49 15.91
N LEU A 129 -2.84 5.63 15.00
CA LEU A 129 -1.55 4.95 15.15
C LEU A 129 -0.34 5.82 14.78
N ALA A 130 -0.57 6.99 14.14
CA ALA A 130 0.51 7.85 13.66
C ALA A 130 1.47 8.27 14.79
N ASP A 131 0.95 8.61 15.96
CA ASP A 131 1.79 9.02 17.10
C ASP A 131 2.62 7.87 17.67
N ARG A 132 2.08 6.64 17.62
CA ARG A 132 2.82 5.43 18.00
C ARG A 132 4.00 5.19 17.04
N ALA A 133 3.77 5.31 15.73
CA ALA A 133 4.81 5.19 14.71
C ALA A 133 5.88 6.28 14.84
N LYS A 134 5.48 7.54 15.06
CA LYS A 134 6.41 8.68 15.25
C LYS A 134 7.31 8.50 16.46
N LYS A 135 6.77 8.04 17.61
CA LYS A 135 7.55 7.77 18.83
C LYS A 135 8.67 6.75 18.58
N LYS A 136 8.43 5.77 17.70
CA LYS A 136 9.40 4.76 17.28
C LYS A 136 10.26 5.17 16.08
N ARG A 137 10.06 6.38 15.54
CA ARG A 137 10.76 6.92 14.36
C ARG A 137 10.57 6.05 13.11
N LEU A 138 9.36 5.53 12.92
CA LEU A 138 9.02 4.69 11.78
C LEU A 138 8.36 5.52 10.68
N SER A 139 8.76 5.29 9.43
CA SER A 139 7.93 5.58 8.27
C SER A 139 6.90 4.48 8.08
N VAL A 140 5.62 4.88 8.10
CA VAL A 140 4.46 4.02 7.89
C VAL A 140 3.56 4.71 6.87
N VAL A 141 3.30 4.06 5.74
CA VAL A 141 2.48 4.60 4.66
C VAL A 141 1.41 3.56 4.30
N VAL A 142 0.16 3.88 4.59
CA VAL A 142 -1.00 3.04 4.29
C VAL A 142 -1.76 3.65 3.11
N ASP A 143 -2.78 2.94 2.62
CA ASP A 143 -3.64 3.44 1.55
C ASP A 143 -2.85 3.83 0.27
N ILE A 144 -1.82 3.05 -0.11
CA ILE A 144 -0.94 3.38 -1.25
C ILE A 144 -1.09 2.45 -2.47
N GLY A 145 -2.32 1.99 -2.72
CA GLY A 145 -2.68 1.18 -3.88
C GLY A 145 -3.12 2.01 -5.09
N VAL A 146 -4.14 1.52 -5.79
CA VAL A 146 -4.79 2.27 -6.90
C VAL A 146 -5.83 3.23 -6.33
N ALA A 147 -6.79 2.71 -5.57
CA ALA A 147 -7.80 3.48 -4.87
C ALA A 147 -8.22 2.71 -3.60
N PRO A 148 -7.86 3.20 -2.40
CA PRO A 148 -7.08 4.41 -2.14
C PRO A 148 -5.61 4.27 -2.55
N GLY A 149 -4.95 5.41 -2.85
CA GLY A 149 -3.54 5.48 -3.23
C GLY A 149 -3.29 6.41 -4.41
N MET A 150 -3.18 5.85 -5.61
CA MET A 150 -3.03 6.65 -6.83
C MET A 150 -4.16 7.67 -6.99
N SER A 151 -5.40 7.30 -6.68
CA SER A 151 -6.55 8.22 -6.62
C SER A 151 -6.25 9.43 -5.72
N ASN A 152 -5.78 9.18 -4.49
CA ASN A 152 -5.51 10.20 -3.48
C ASN A 152 -4.35 11.10 -3.93
N MET A 153 -3.28 10.51 -4.45
CA MET A 153 -2.11 11.25 -4.95
C MET A 153 -2.47 12.15 -6.15
N LEU A 154 -3.27 11.64 -7.10
CA LEU A 154 -3.70 12.40 -8.27
C LEU A 154 -4.64 13.54 -7.88
N CYS A 155 -5.58 13.30 -6.96
CA CYS A 155 -6.45 14.34 -6.41
C CYS A 155 -5.63 15.45 -5.75
N GLY A 156 -4.72 15.09 -4.83
CA GLY A 156 -3.86 16.06 -4.16
C GLY A 156 -2.94 16.81 -5.13
N TYR A 157 -2.43 16.13 -6.18
CA TYR A 157 -1.64 16.79 -7.23
C TYR A 157 -2.47 17.79 -8.04
N GLY A 158 -3.68 17.42 -8.45
CA GLY A 158 -4.60 18.28 -9.19
C GLY A 158 -5.05 19.48 -8.38
N ALA A 159 -5.49 19.27 -7.14
CA ALA A 159 -5.94 20.32 -6.22
C ALA A 159 -4.85 21.39 -6.00
N ARG A 160 -3.58 20.98 -5.85
CA ARG A 160 -2.45 21.93 -5.69
C ARG A 160 -2.19 22.84 -6.89
N LYS A 161 -2.78 22.57 -8.06
CA LYS A 161 -2.64 23.41 -9.25
C LYS A 161 -3.74 24.48 -9.36
N LEU A 162 -4.76 24.41 -8.52
CA LEU A 162 -5.88 25.34 -8.51
C LEU A 162 -5.66 26.36 -7.39
N ASP A 163 -6.16 27.58 -7.57
CA ASP A 163 -6.20 28.57 -6.48
C ASP A 163 -7.11 28.08 -5.33
N ARG A 164 -8.16 27.33 -5.69
CA ARG A 164 -9.12 26.72 -4.78
C ARG A 164 -9.72 25.48 -5.43
N CYS A 165 -9.87 24.41 -4.67
CA CYS A 165 -10.54 23.17 -5.08
C CYS A 165 -11.87 23.04 -4.34
N ASP A 166 -12.99 23.23 -5.02
CA ASP A 166 -14.33 23.19 -4.42
C ASP A 166 -14.98 21.79 -4.46
N ARG A 167 -14.60 20.95 -5.44
CA ARG A 167 -15.13 19.60 -5.62
C ARG A 167 -14.04 18.69 -6.20
N LEU A 168 -13.98 17.47 -5.67
CA LEU A 168 -13.28 16.33 -6.25
C LEU A 168 -14.30 15.25 -6.58
N GLU A 169 -14.13 14.62 -7.73
CA GLU A 169 -14.92 13.48 -8.17
C GLU A 169 -13.95 12.43 -8.69
N ILE A 170 -14.08 11.20 -8.18
CA ILE A 170 -13.11 10.13 -8.40
C ILE A 170 -13.86 8.94 -8.98
N LEU A 171 -13.59 8.63 -10.23
CA LEU A 171 -14.10 7.44 -10.91
C LEU A 171 -12.95 6.45 -11.10
N VAL A 172 -13.09 5.24 -10.57
CA VAL A 172 -12.10 4.17 -10.66
C VAL A 172 -12.78 2.89 -11.13
N GLY A 173 -12.15 2.16 -12.04
CA GLY A 173 -12.70 0.93 -12.58
C GLY A 173 -11.61 -0.07 -12.97
N GLY A 174 -11.76 -1.31 -12.51
CA GLY A 174 -10.93 -2.45 -12.89
C GLY A 174 -11.74 -3.44 -13.73
N LEU A 175 -11.94 -3.15 -15.02
CA LEU A 175 -12.84 -3.91 -15.88
C LEU A 175 -12.08 -4.82 -16.85
N PRO A 176 -12.65 -5.98 -17.23
CA PRO A 176 -12.05 -6.83 -18.26
C PRO A 176 -12.13 -6.16 -19.63
N ARG A 177 -11.06 -6.31 -20.44
CA ARG A 177 -11.05 -5.84 -21.83
C ARG A 177 -12.17 -6.48 -22.67
N HIS A 178 -12.46 -7.75 -22.43
CA HIS A 178 -13.53 -8.50 -23.09
C HIS A 178 -14.63 -8.78 -22.08
N ARG A 179 -15.83 -8.24 -22.34
CA ARG A 179 -17.00 -8.41 -21.48
C ARG A 179 -17.70 -9.71 -21.85
N HIS A 180 -18.03 -10.50 -20.84
CA HIS A 180 -18.78 -11.74 -20.99
C HIS A 180 -19.95 -11.76 -20.01
N TRP A 181 -21.14 -12.01 -20.55
CA TRP A 181 -22.36 -12.25 -19.75
C TRP A 181 -22.15 -13.45 -18.80
N PRO A 182 -22.75 -13.50 -17.60
CA PRO A 182 -23.73 -12.56 -17.04
C PRO A 182 -23.20 -11.30 -16.39
N TRP A 183 -21.94 -11.29 -15.98
CA TRP A 183 -21.46 -10.25 -15.08
C TRP A 183 -20.75 -9.11 -15.79
N GLU A 184 -20.24 -9.36 -17.00
CA GLU A 184 -19.35 -8.43 -17.72
C GLU A 184 -18.14 -7.97 -16.89
N TYR A 185 -17.83 -8.69 -15.80
CA TYR A 185 -16.87 -8.33 -14.78
C TYR A 185 -15.94 -9.51 -14.46
N LYS A 186 -14.73 -9.18 -14.02
CA LYS A 186 -13.75 -10.15 -13.52
C LYS A 186 -12.97 -9.52 -12.38
N ALA A 187 -13.00 -10.14 -11.20
CA ALA A 187 -12.19 -9.71 -10.07
C ALA A 187 -10.70 -9.82 -10.41
N SER A 188 -10.00 -8.69 -10.36
CA SER A 188 -8.55 -8.58 -10.59
C SER A 188 -7.74 -8.60 -9.28
N TRP A 189 -8.41 -8.68 -8.14
CA TRP A 189 -7.90 -8.73 -6.77
C TRP A 189 -8.87 -9.55 -5.89
N SER A 190 -8.75 -9.48 -4.56
CA SER A 190 -9.54 -10.31 -3.61
C SER A 190 -11.04 -10.26 -3.92
N PRO A 191 -11.67 -11.37 -4.35
CA PRO A 191 -13.11 -11.38 -4.64
C PRO A 191 -13.97 -11.08 -3.41
N GLY A 192 -13.51 -11.46 -2.22
CA GLY A 192 -14.20 -11.15 -0.97
C GLY A 192 -14.26 -9.65 -0.72
N ASP A 193 -13.13 -8.97 -0.89
CA ASP A 193 -13.03 -7.52 -0.69
C ASP A 193 -13.80 -6.74 -1.78
N VAL A 194 -13.87 -7.24 -3.02
CA VAL A 194 -14.75 -6.68 -4.07
C VAL A 194 -16.21 -6.72 -3.61
N LEU A 195 -16.66 -7.86 -3.09
CA LEU A 195 -18.03 -8.00 -2.59
C LEU A 195 -18.26 -7.09 -1.38
N GLU A 196 -17.29 -7.01 -0.47
CA GLU A 196 -17.34 -6.13 0.70
C GLU A 196 -17.50 -4.66 0.28
N GLU A 197 -16.74 -4.20 -0.72
CA GLU A 197 -16.82 -2.84 -1.26
C GLU A 197 -18.22 -2.50 -1.78
N TYR A 198 -18.91 -3.47 -2.41
CA TYR A 198 -20.23 -3.27 -3.02
C TYR A 198 -21.41 -3.45 -2.06
N VAL A 199 -21.15 -3.80 -0.79
CA VAL A 199 -22.21 -3.88 0.24
C VAL A 199 -21.99 -2.92 1.41
N ARG A 200 -20.80 -2.33 1.53
CA ARG A 200 -20.46 -1.42 2.62
C ARG A 200 -21.04 -0.02 2.38
N PRO A 201 -21.63 0.64 3.40
CA PRO A 201 -22.02 2.05 3.31
C PRO A 201 -20.87 2.95 2.85
N VAL A 202 -21.20 3.95 2.04
CA VAL A 202 -20.23 4.80 1.37
C VAL A 202 -20.07 6.11 2.11
N ARG A 203 -18.83 6.48 2.43
CA ARG A 203 -18.50 7.84 2.90
C ARG A 203 -18.34 8.76 1.71
N VAL A 204 -19.10 9.85 1.71
CA VAL A 204 -18.91 10.99 0.80
C VAL A 204 -18.71 12.26 1.61
N VAL A 205 -18.01 13.24 1.05
CA VAL A 205 -17.86 14.56 1.68
C VAL A 205 -18.79 15.54 0.99
N GLU A 206 -19.82 16.00 1.70
CA GLU A 206 -20.78 16.98 1.20
C GLU A 206 -20.75 18.22 2.10
N LYS A 207 -20.52 19.39 1.49
CA LYS A 207 -20.44 20.68 2.20
C LYS A 207 -19.44 20.68 3.37
N GLY A 208 -18.36 19.89 3.25
CA GLY A 208 -17.30 19.79 4.25
C GLY A 208 -17.56 18.76 5.35
N GLU A 209 -18.68 18.04 5.31
CA GLU A 209 -19.05 17.04 6.31
C GLU A 209 -19.12 15.63 5.69
N ILE A 210 -18.76 14.62 6.47
CA ILE A 210 -18.91 13.22 6.05
C ILE A 210 -20.39 12.84 6.10
N VAL A 211 -20.92 12.37 4.96
CA VAL A 211 -22.26 11.81 4.82
C VAL A 211 -22.15 10.35 4.43
N TRP A 212 -23.00 9.51 5.02
CA TRP A 212 -23.07 8.09 4.71
C TRP A 212 -24.21 7.83 3.72
N LYS A 213 -23.91 7.09 2.64
CA LYS A 213 -24.87 6.69 1.61
C LYS A 213 -24.89 5.16 1.47
N GLU A 214 -25.94 4.64 0.84
CA GLU A 214 -26.03 3.23 0.50
C GLU A 214 -24.96 2.86 -0.54
N ALA A 215 -24.46 1.62 -0.47
CA ALA A 215 -23.58 1.09 -1.50
C ALA A 215 -24.29 1.09 -2.86
N LEU A 216 -23.54 1.36 -3.93
CA LEU A 216 -24.06 1.39 -5.31
C LEU A 216 -25.13 2.47 -5.56
N ALA A 217 -25.29 3.44 -4.65
CA ALA A 217 -26.21 4.55 -4.83
C ALA A 217 -25.74 5.49 -5.96
N GLU A 218 -26.70 6.28 -6.46
CA GLU A 218 -26.48 7.29 -7.51
C GLU A 218 -25.84 6.73 -8.79
N PRO A 219 -26.43 5.69 -9.42
CA PRO A 219 -25.90 5.15 -10.65
C PRO A 219 -25.98 6.19 -11.78
N GLU A 220 -24.89 6.33 -12.51
CA GLU A 220 -24.77 7.21 -13.66
C GLU A 220 -24.13 6.44 -14.83
N LEU A 221 -24.59 6.74 -16.05
CA LEU A 221 -23.94 6.26 -17.27
C LEU A 221 -22.97 7.33 -17.77
N VAL A 222 -21.70 6.97 -17.85
CA VAL A 222 -20.62 7.84 -18.30
C VAL A 222 -20.00 7.30 -19.57
N ASP A 223 -19.95 8.13 -20.61
CA ASP A 223 -19.33 7.80 -21.89
C ASP A 223 -17.84 8.17 -21.88
N PHE A 224 -17.00 7.16 -22.12
CA PHE A 224 -15.55 7.35 -22.23
C PHE A 224 -15.10 7.14 -23.68
N GLU A 225 -14.41 8.13 -24.23
CA GLU A 225 -13.86 8.06 -25.60
C GLU A 225 -12.94 6.83 -25.74
N GLY A 226 -13.18 6.02 -26.77
CA GLY A 226 -12.41 4.80 -27.06
C GLY A 226 -12.73 3.59 -26.17
N VAL A 227 -13.54 3.75 -25.12
CA VAL A 227 -13.97 2.65 -24.22
C VAL A 227 -15.47 2.35 -24.37
N GLY A 228 -16.28 3.38 -24.62
CA GLY A 228 -17.74 3.30 -24.66
C GLY A 228 -18.38 3.67 -23.31
N THR A 229 -19.68 3.37 -23.18
CA THR A 229 -20.46 3.68 -21.98
C THR A 229 -20.13 2.71 -20.85
N LEU A 230 -19.94 3.27 -19.66
CA LEU A 230 -19.79 2.55 -18.39
C LEU A 230 -20.83 3.04 -17.38
N GLU A 231 -21.28 2.14 -16.52
CA GLU A 231 -22.06 2.49 -15.34
C GLU A 231 -21.11 2.80 -14.18
N THR A 232 -21.35 3.90 -13.48
CA THR A 232 -20.63 4.33 -12.28
C THR A 232 -21.62 4.45 -11.14
N PHE A 233 -21.16 4.22 -9.91
CA PHE A 233 -21.96 4.34 -8.70
C PHE A 233 -21.03 4.59 -7.51
N LEU A 234 -21.60 4.96 -6.37
CA LEU A 234 -20.82 5.26 -5.18
C LEU A 234 -20.25 3.99 -4.53
N THR A 235 -18.94 4.00 -4.24
CA THR A 235 -18.23 3.01 -3.41
C THR A 235 -17.35 3.70 -2.35
N ASP A 236 -17.08 3.00 -1.24
CA ASP A 236 -16.31 3.55 -0.11
C ASP A 236 -14.80 3.53 -0.39
N GLY A 237 -14.33 4.49 -1.20
CA GLY A 237 -12.93 4.61 -1.62
C GLY A 237 -12.17 5.83 -1.07
N LEU A 238 -12.83 6.78 -0.38
CA LEU A 238 -12.17 8.03 0.06
C LEU A 238 -11.12 7.79 1.14
N ARG A 239 -11.42 6.96 2.15
CA ARG A 239 -10.47 6.59 3.22
C ARG A 239 -9.71 7.81 3.76
N SER A 240 -8.39 7.73 3.83
CA SER A 240 -7.51 8.82 4.29
C SER A 240 -7.65 10.15 3.55
N LEU A 241 -8.24 10.16 2.34
CA LEU A 241 -8.49 11.40 1.61
C LEU A 241 -9.60 12.24 2.22
N ALA A 242 -10.56 11.63 2.94
CA ALA A 242 -11.66 12.35 3.56
C ALA A 242 -11.20 13.35 4.63
N ASP A 243 -10.03 13.11 5.24
CA ASP A 243 -9.46 13.91 6.33
C ASP A 243 -8.24 14.75 5.90
N THR A 244 -7.92 14.82 4.60
CA THR A 244 -6.73 15.51 4.05
C THR A 244 -7.08 16.85 3.40
#